data_AF-A0A1V1TTP1-F1
#
_entry.id   AF-A0A1V1TTP1-F1
#
_cell.length_a   1.000
_cell.length_b   1.000
_cell.length_c   1.000
_cell.angle_alpha   90.00
_cell.angle_beta   90.00
_cell.angle_gamma   90.00
#
_symmetry.space_group_name_H-M   'P 1'
#
loop_
_entity.id
_entity.type
_entity.pdbx_description
1 polymer ?
#
loop_
_entity_poly.entity_id
_entity_poly.type
_entity_poly.pdbx_seq_one_letter_code
_entity_poly.pdbx_strand_id
1 'polypeptide(L)'
;MEVPLRPDQLYTPPPMADLSMAGHRLLWTLQGPLSSSVFVLPEDRNPDGAREPLLRQNPAGVSWHPIAQEPVTHIPVASLAVKEAHLDEWQDEWYTINQEGFDEDVQPDPADFPPKFDPLVVRASSRDFVTVQDFVSAVHPWLMERRGEILRAINVADEEYTPPASARLLVSATRPEELSVEDEDEWMSALRWNYEREQ
;
A
#
# COMPACT_ATOMS: atom_id res chain seq x y z
N MET A 1 25.36 2.04 -34.22
CA MET A 1 26.03 1.56 -32.99
C MET A 1 25.43 2.35 -31.86
N GLU A 2 24.43 1.75 -31.21
CA GLU A 2 23.78 2.30 -30.02
C GLU A 2 24.73 2.17 -28.84
N VAL A 3 24.92 3.27 -28.12
CA VAL A 3 25.69 3.30 -26.88
C VAL A 3 24.80 2.71 -25.79
N PRO A 4 25.23 1.67 -25.05
CA PRO A 4 24.41 1.12 -23.98
C PRO A 4 24.32 2.12 -22.84
N LEU A 5 23.10 2.37 -22.36
CA LEU A 5 22.84 3.22 -21.20
C LEU A 5 23.45 2.57 -19.94
N ARG A 6 24.08 3.41 -19.11
CA ARG A 6 24.74 3.00 -17.85
C ARG A 6 23.71 2.63 -16.77
N PRO A 7 24.05 1.77 -15.80
CA PRO A 7 23.15 1.33 -14.72
C PRO A 7 22.81 2.44 -13.68
N ASP A 8 23.29 3.66 -13.88
CA ASP A 8 23.09 4.78 -12.96
C ASP A 8 22.02 5.76 -13.45
N GLN A 9 20.89 5.25 -13.96
CA GLN A 9 19.65 6.02 -13.84
C GLN A 9 19.34 6.08 -12.34
N LEU A 10 19.91 7.10 -11.69
CA LEU A 10 19.57 7.53 -10.36
C LEU A 10 18.05 7.53 -10.28
N TYR A 11 17.50 6.51 -9.63
CA TYR A 11 16.15 6.55 -9.12
C TYR A 11 16.09 7.82 -8.29
N THR A 12 15.54 8.86 -8.89
CA THR A 12 15.22 10.08 -8.16
C THR A 12 13.89 9.70 -7.54
N PRO A 13 13.82 9.42 -6.23
CA PRO A 13 12.53 9.15 -5.61
C PRO A 13 11.61 10.32 -6.00
N PRO A 14 10.40 10.04 -6.50
CA PRO A 14 9.45 11.11 -6.75
C PRO A 14 9.33 11.95 -5.47
N PRO A 15 9.14 13.28 -5.56
CA PRO A 15 8.91 14.10 -4.38
C PRO A 15 7.83 13.43 -3.54
N MET A 16 8.15 13.18 -2.25
CA MET A 16 7.28 12.49 -1.30
C MET A 16 5.87 13.08 -1.45
N ALA A 17 4.95 12.29 -1.97
CA ALA A 17 3.69 12.81 -2.43
C ALA A 17 2.72 12.67 -1.28
N ASP A 18 2.40 13.74 -0.56
CA ASP A 18 1.38 13.64 0.48
C ASP A 18 0.03 13.23 -0.15
N LEU A 19 -0.76 12.45 0.58
CA LEU A 19 -2.13 12.16 0.17
C LEU A 19 -2.95 13.44 0.08
N SER A 20 -3.89 13.48 -0.86
CA SER A 20 -4.93 14.50 -0.85
C SER A 20 -5.90 14.28 0.31
N MET A 21 -6.79 15.24 0.56
CA MET A 21 -7.90 15.04 1.51
C MET A 21 -8.83 13.89 1.10
N ALA A 22 -8.98 13.63 -0.19
CA ALA A 22 -9.71 12.46 -0.67
C ALA A 22 -8.96 11.16 -0.33
N GLY A 23 -7.64 11.13 -0.52
CA GLY A 23 -6.78 10.00 -0.18
C GLY A 23 -6.80 9.65 1.31
N HIS A 24 -6.71 10.65 2.19
CA HIS A 24 -6.72 10.46 3.65
C HIS A 24 -8.02 9.88 4.22
N ARG A 25 -9.09 9.90 3.42
CA ARG A 25 -10.41 9.37 3.80
C ARG A 25 -10.60 7.92 3.37
N LEU A 26 -9.62 7.30 2.73
CA LEU A 26 -9.70 5.88 2.36
C LEU A 26 -9.53 5.02 3.61
N LEU A 27 -10.54 4.21 3.89
CA LEU A 27 -10.47 3.07 4.78
C LEU A 27 -10.48 1.83 3.92
N TRP A 28 -9.43 1.03 3.99
CA TRP A 28 -9.21 0.00 2.99
C TRP A 28 -8.77 -1.31 3.61
N THR A 29 -9.61 -2.33 3.49
CA THR A 29 -9.27 -3.71 3.90
C THR A 29 -8.63 -4.47 2.74
N LEU A 30 -7.58 -5.25 3.04
CA LEU A 30 -6.94 -6.12 2.07
C LEU A 30 -7.64 -7.49 2.04
N GLN A 31 -8.94 -7.50 1.76
CA GLN A 31 -9.74 -8.72 1.75
C GLN A 31 -10.92 -8.62 0.80
N GLY A 32 -11.10 -9.64 -0.05
CA GLY A 32 -12.23 -9.71 -0.99
C GLY A 32 -12.06 -8.79 -2.21
N PRO A 33 -13.15 -8.57 -2.99
CA PRO A 33 -13.14 -7.66 -4.13
C PRO A 33 -13.28 -6.20 -3.71
N LEU A 34 -12.72 -5.28 -4.53
CA LEU A 34 -12.69 -3.83 -4.31
C LEU A 34 -14.03 -3.23 -3.82
N SER A 35 -15.16 -3.69 -4.35
CA SER A 35 -16.51 -3.21 -4.00
C SER A 35 -16.93 -3.47 -2.56
N SER A 36 -16.28 -4.41 -1.87
CA SER A 36 -16.51 -4.71 -0.46
C SER A 36 -15.36 -4.29 0.46
N SER A 37 -14.28 -3.74 -0.10
CA SER A 37 -13.00 -3.62 0.59
C SER A 37 -12.56 -2.18 0.82
N VAL A 38 -13.12 -1.22 0.06
CA VAL A 38 -12.73 0.19 0.19
C VAL A 38 -13.93 1.04 0.57
N PHE A 39 -13.75 1.78 1.66
CA PHE A 39 -14.72 2.68 2.25
C PHE A 39 -14.15 4.09 2.36
N VAL A 40 -15.06 5.04 2.49
CA VAL A 40 -14.79 6.46 2.62
C VAL A 40 -15.20 6.87 4.02
N LEU A 41 -14.22 7.35 4.79
CA LEU A 41 -14.43 7.96 6.10
C LEU A 41 -15.15 9.31 5.96
N PRO A 42 -15.82 9.78 7.03
CA PRO A 42 -16.29 11.15 7.09
C PRO A 42 -15.13 12.15 6.92
N GLU A 43 -15.45 13.40 6.61
CA GLU A 43 -14.45 14.43 6.33
C GLU A 43 -13.56 14.76 7.53
N ASP A 44 -14.11 14.68 8.74
CA ASP A 44 -13.39 14.81 10.02
C ASP A 44 -12.61 13.55 10.41
N ARG A 45 -12.66 12.50 9.57
CA ARG A 45 -12.02 11.19 9.80
C ARG A 45 -12.39 10.56 11.15
N ASN A 46 -13.57 10.89 11.69
CA ASN A 46 -14.05 10.32 12.93
C ASN A 46 -14.10 8.77 12.82
N PRO A 47 -13.37 8.05 13.70
CA PRO A 47 -13.30 6.57 13.65
C PRO A 47 -14.66 5.90 13.83
N ASP A 48 -15.57 6.55 14.56
CA ASP A 48 -16.93 6.08 14.88
C ASP A 48 -18.00 6.67 13.94
N GLY A 49 -17.59 7.50 13.00
CA GLY A 49 -18.49 8.13 12.03
C GLY A 49 -19.01 7.14 10.97
N ALA A 50 -20.10 7.53 10.31
CA ALA A 50 -20.69 6.74 9.23
C ALA A 50 -19.74 6.65 8.03
N ARG A 51 -19.51 5.43 7.54
CA ARG A 51 -18.61 5.14 6.42
C ARG A 51 -19.42 4.79 5.18
N GLU A 52 -18.96 5.20 4.01
CA GLU A 52 -19.61 4.91 2.74
C GLU A 52 -18.74 4.02 1.86
N PRO A 53 -19.29 3.06 1.11
CA PRO A 53 -18.49 2.30 0.13
C PRO A 53 -17.97 3.24 -0.96
N LEU A 54 -16.68 3.11 -1.30
CA LEU A 54 -16.07 3.85 -2.41
C LEU A 54 -16.68 3.41 -3.76
N LEU A 55 -17.00 2.12 -3.86
CA LEU A 55 -17.58 1.51 -5.06
C LEU A 55 -18.87 0.76 -4.71
N ARG A 56 -20.01 1.25 -5.21
CA ARG A 56 -21.32 0.59 -5.06
C ARG A 56 -21.61 -0.26 -6.29
N GLN A 57 -21.78 -1.56 -6.09
CA GLN A 57 -22.31 -2.47 -7.11
C GLN A 57 -23.80 -2.70 -6.86
N ASN A 58 -24.62 -2.43 -7.86
CA ASN A 58 -26.06 -2.67 -7.82
C ASN A 58 -26.52 -3.35 -9.12
N PRO A 59 -27.74 -3.91 -9.17
CA PRO A 59 -28.25 -4.56 -10.39
C PRO A 59 -28.30 -3.64 -11.62
N ALA A 60 -28.28 -2.31 -11.42
CA ALA A 60 -28.28 -1.30 -12.47
C ALA A 60 -26.86 -0.94 -12.96
N GLY A 61 -25.81 -1.44 -12.31
CA GLY A 61 -24.42 -1.21 -12.70
C GLY A 61 -23.49 -0.88 -11.53
N VAL A 62 -22.45 -0.12 -11.85
CA VAL A 62 -21.38 0.25 -10.93
C VAL A 62 -21.39 1.76 -10.74
N SER A 63 -21.39 2.21 -9.49
CA SER A 63 -21.37 3.63 -9.13
C SER A 63 -20.21 3.93 -8.18
N TRP A 64 -19.38 4.90 -8.55
CA TRP A 64 -18.25 5.36 -7.74
C TRP A 64 -18.67 6.52 -6.83
N HIS A 65 -18.13 6.56 -5.62
CA HIS A 65 -18.26 7.71 -4.73
C HIS A 65 -17.61 8.96 -5.37
N PRO A 66 -18.13 10.19 -5.16
CA PRO A 66 -17.57 11.40 -5.76
C PRO A 66 -16.05 11.58 -5.57
N ILE A 67 -15.51 11.25 -4.39
CA ILE A 67 -14.05 11.33 -4.14
C ILE A 67 -13.20 10.48 -5.09
N ALA A 68 -13.78 9.47 -5.74
CA ALA A 68 -13.06 8.61 -6.67
C ALA A 68 -12.48 9.40 -7.86
N GLN A 69 -13.07 10.55 -8.19
CA GLN A 69 -12.64 11.45 -9.27
C GLN A 69 -11.64 12.52 -8.82
N GLU A 70 -11.37 12.63 -7.51
CA GLU A 70 -10.41 13.57 -6.95
C GLU A 70 -8.97 13.05 -7.11
N PRO A 71 -7.95 13.92 -7.10
CA PRO A 71 -6.55 13.49 -7.12
C PRO A 71 -6.24 12.65 -5.88
N VAL A 72 -5.45 11.58 -6.02
CA VAL A 72 -5.04 10.77 -4.86
C VAL A 72 -3.95 11.48 -4.03
N THR A 73 -3.12 12.29 -4.68
CA THR A 73 -2.04 13.07 -4.06
C THR A 73 -2.44 14.54 -3.89
N HIS A 74 -1.91 15.20 -2.85
CA HIS A 74 -2.13 16.63 -2.60
C HIS A 74 -1.63 17.49 -3.76
N ILE A 75 -0.44 17.16 -4.28
CA ILE A 75 0.07 17.72 -5.54
C ILE A 75 -0.24 16.71 -6.66
N PRO A 76 -1.13 17.01 -7.61
CA PRO A 76 -1.54 16.05 -8.64
C PRO A 76 -0.36 15.62 -9.54
N VAL A 77 -0.21 14.31 -9.73
CA VAL A 77 0.82 13.70 -10.59
C VAL A 77 0.19 12.80 -11.64
N ALA A 78 0.78 12.74 -12.84
CA ALA A 78 0.28 11.90 -13.93
C ALA A 78 0.59 10.40 -13.76
N SER A 79 1.57 10.07 -12.90
CA SER A 79 1.96 8.70 -12.60
C SER A 79 2.59 8.63 -11.21
N LEU A 80 2.43 7.48 -10.57
CA LEU A 80 2.92 7.19 -9.24
C LEU A 80 3.48 5.77 -9.20
N ALA A 81 4.69 5.60 -8.70
CA ALA A 81 5.27 4.28 -8.43
C ALA A 81 4.96 3.92 -6.97
N VAL A 82 4.32 2.78 -6.78
CA VAL A 82 3.82 2.32 -5.48
C VAL A 82 4.55 1.06 -5.09
N LYS A 83 5.05 1.04 -3.86
CA LYS A 83 5.66 -0.13 -3.22
C LYS A 83 4.79 -0.59 -2.05
N GLU A 84 5.00 -1.83 -1.63
CA GLU A 84 4.51 -2.33 -0.36
C GLU A 84 5.76 -2.52 0.52
N ALA A 85 5.77 -1.88 1.70
CA ALA A 85 6.96 -1.71 2.53
C ALA A 85 7.57 -3.05 2.92
N HIS A 86 6.75 -4.00 3.40
CA HIS A 86 7.24 -5.32 3.79
C HIS A 86 7.87 -6.07 2.60
N LEU A 87 7.29 -5.97 1.41
CA LEU A 87 7.87 -6.58 0.20
C LEU A 87 9.17 -5.90 -0.27
N ASP A 88 9.28 -4.58 -0.12
CA ASP A 88 10.48 -3.80 -0.51
C ASP A 88 11.64 -4.09 0.45
N GLU A 89 11.34 -4.23 1.74
CA GLU A 89 12.30 -4.44 2.82
C GLU A 89 12.62 -5.92 3.08
N TRP A 90 11.86 -6.86 2.52
CA TRP A 90 11.94 -8.29 2.85
C TRP A 90 13.35 -8.88 2.77
N GLN A 91 14.11 -8.56 1.72
CA GLN A 91 15.48 -9.08 1.59
C GLN A 91 16.43 -8.48 2.64
N ASP A 92 16.27 -7.20 2.96
CA ASP A 92 17.13 -6.50 3.91
C ASP A 92 16.85 -6.98 5.34
N GLU A 93 15.57 -7.17 5.69
CA GLU A 93 15.14 -7.78 6.96
C GLU A 93 15.61 -9.22 7.10
N TRP A 94 15.41 -10.03 6.05
CA TRP A 94 15.91 -11.41 6.03
C TRP A 94 17.42 -11.47 6.22
N TYR A 95 18.16 -10.59 5.53
CA TYR A 95 19.62 -10.55 5.66
C TYR A 95 20.02 -10.23 7.10
N THR A 96 19.43 -9.19 7.68
CA THR A 96 19.72 -8.74 9.05
C THR A 96 19.50 -9.85 10.09
N ILE A 97 18.39 -10.58 9.99
CA ILE A 97 18.04 -11.65 10.93
C ILE A 97 18.93 -12.88 10.75
N ASN A 98 19.23 -13.26 9.52
CA ASN A 98 20.02 -14.46 9.25
C ASN A 98 21.53 -14.20 9.37
N GLN A 99 21.98 -12.94 9.38
CA GLN A 99 23.40 -12.56 9.48
C GLN A 99 24.06 -13.06 10.77
N GLU A 100 23.33 -13.15 11.90
CA GLU A 100 23.88 -13.67 13.16
C GLU A 100 24.12 -15.20 13.16
N GLY A 101 23.50 -15.93 12.21
CA GLY A 101 23.64 -17.38 12.07
C GLY A 101 24.75 -17.83 11.12
N PHE A 102 25.36 -16.91 10.38
CA PHE A 102 26.44 -17.21 9.43
C PHE A 102 27.81 -16.90 10.06
N ASP A 103 28.74 -17.84 9.92
CA ASP A 103 30.17 -17.55 10.11
C ASP A 103 30.54 -16.41 9.15
N GLU A 104 31.41 -15.47 9.55
CA GLU A 104 31.74 -14.27 8.77
C GLU A 104 32.26 -14.59 7.34
N ASP A 105 32.70 -15.84 7.15
CA ASP A 105 33.20 -16.42 5.89
C ASP A 105 32.14 -17.17 5.05
N VAL A 106 30.90 -17.36 5.54
CA VAL A 106 29.84 -18.10 4.83
C VAL A 106 28.78 -17.12 4.33
N GLN A 107 28.87 -16.75 3.05
CA GLN A 107 27.81 -15.98 2.41
C GLN A 107 26.56 -16.87 2.20
N PRO A 108 25.35 -16.35 2.46
CA PRO A 108 24.10 -17.06 2.14
C PRO A 108 24.00 -17.38 0.65
N ASP A 109 23.43 -18.54 0.31
CA ASP A 109 23.18 -18.90 -1.09
C ASP A 109 22.14 -17.91 -1.66
N PRO A 110 22.37 -17.30 -2.84
CA PRO A 110 21.38 -16.46 -3.50
C PRO A 110 20.01 -17.14 -3.71
N ALA A 111 19.95 -18.46 -3.72
CA ALA A 111 18.70 -19.23 -3.78
C ALA A 111 17.85 -19.13 -2.49
N ASP A 112 18.46 -18.77 -1.36
CA ASP A 112 17.79 -18.61 -0.07
C ASP A 112 17.19 -17.20 0.09
N PHE A 113 17.56 -16.25 -0.78
CA PHE A 113 17.05 -14.89 -0.69
C PHE A 113 15.55 -14.82 -0.98
N PRO A 114 14.79 -14.04 -0.18
CA PRO A 114 13.43 -13.69 -0.54
C PRO A 114 13.35 -13.05 -1.93
N PRO A 115 12.21 -13.14 -2.62
CA PRO A 115 12.03 -12.48 -3.91
C PRO A 115 12.12 -10.94 -3.80
N LYS A 116 12.62 -10.28 -4.84
CA LYS A 116 12.48 -8.82 -5.03
C LYS A 116 11.22 -8.51 -5.81
N PHE A 117 10.58 -7.40 -5.46
CA PHE A 117 9.38 -6.92 -6.14
C PHE A 117 9.62 -5.57 -6.80
N ASP A 118 9.25 -5.46 -8.07
CA ASP A 118 9.23 -4.17 -8.75
C ASP A 118 8.03 -3.33 -8.28
N PRO A 119 8.18 -2.00 -8.17
CA PRO A 119 7.08 -1.10 -7.85
C PRO A 119 5.94 -1.18 -8.88
N LEU A 120 4.70 -1.09 -8.41
CA LEU A 120 3.55 -0.92 -9.28
C LEU A 120 3.47 0.52 -9.78
N VAL A 121 3.53 0.72 -11.09
CA VAL A 121 3.35 2.05 -11.69
C VAL A 121 1.87 2.30 -12.01
N VAL A 122 1.23 3.16 -11.21
CA VAL A 122 -0.12 3.66 -11.47
C VAL A 122 -0.03 4.86 -12.42
N ARG A 123 -0.94 4.92 -13.39
CA ARG A 123 -1.03 6.01 -14.38
C ARG A 123 -2.44 6.57 -14.42
N ALA A 124 -2.54 7.87 -14.62
CA ALA A 124 -3.82 8.54 -14.85
C ALA A 124 -4.52 7.92 -16.07
N SER A 125 -5.79 7.53 -15.91
CA SER A 125 -6.54 6.87 -16.99
C SER A 125 -7.34 7.83 -17.86
N SER A 126 -7.86 8.90 -17.26
CA SER A 126 -8.87 9.78 -17.87
C SER A 126 -8.61 11.27 -17.64
N ARG A 127 -7.78 11.59 -16.65
CA ARG A 127 -7.39 12.96 -16.28
C ARG A 127 -5.89 13.14 -16.53
N ASP A 128 -5.41 14.37 -16.33
CA ASP A 128 -3.97 14.67 -16.36
C ASP A 128 -3.25 14.23 -15.07
N PHE A 129 -3.99 13.66 -14.10
CA PHE A 129 -3.49 13.22 -12.81
C PHE A 129 -4.12 11.88 -12.38
N VAL A 130 -3.41 11.16 -11.52
CA VAL A 130 -3.88 9.90 -10.91
C VAL A 130 -5.03 10.21 -9.96
N THR A 131 -6.21 9.69 -10.27
CA THR A 131 -7.39 9.79 -9.41
C THR A 131 -7.37 8.74 -8.31
N VAL A 132 -8.16 8.95 -7.26
CA VAL A 132 -8.40 7.91 -6.23
C VAL A 132 -8.89 6.61 -6.89
N GLN A 133 -9.75 6.69 -7.90
CA GLN A 133 -10.22 5.52 -8.64
C GLN A 133 -9.08 4.77 -9.34
N ASP A 134 -8.21 5.49 -10.08
CA ASP A 134 -7.07 4.89 -10.78
C ASP A 134 -6.16 4.16 -9.81
N PHE A 135 -5.89 4.81 -8.67
CA PHE A 135 -5.03 4.29 -7.61
C PHE A 135 -5.58 2.99 -7.02
N VAL A 136 -6.79 3.01 -6.46
CA VAL A 136 -7.34 1.81 -5.80
C VAL A 136 -7.61 0.68 -6.77
N SER A 137 -7.97 0.99 -8.03
CA SER A 137 -8.28 -0.03 -9.03
C SER A 137 -7.04 -0.77 -9.52
N ALA A 138 -5.87 -0.12 -9.52
CA ALA A 138 -4.60 -0.74 -9.86
C ALA A 138 -3.97 -1.44 -8.64
N VAL A 139 -3.94 -0.75 -7.50
CA VAL A 139 -3.21 -1.20 -6.31
C VAL A 139 -3.93 -2.35 -5.59
N HIS A 140 -5.27 -2.34 -5.50
CA HIS A 140 -5.99 -3.40 -4.81
C HIS A 140 -5.79 -4.81 -5.37
N PRO A 141 -6.00 -5.06 -6.67
CA PRO A 141 -5.71 -6.39 -7.20
C PRO A 141 -4.23 -6.76 -7.09
N TRP A 142 -3.31 -5.78 -7.22
CA TRP A 142 -1.87 -6.01 -7.07
C TRP A 142 -1.49 -6.46 -5.66
N LEU A 143 -2.02 -5.82 -4.62
CA LEU A 143 -1.83 -6.23 -3.22
C LEU A 143 -2.50 -7.58 -2.94
N MET A 144 -3.70 -7.82 -3.48
CA MET A 144 -4.42 -9.08 -3.27
C MET A 144 -3.69 -10.28 -3.89
N GLU A 145 -3.06 -10.10 -5.06
CA GLU A 145 -2.22 -11.12 -5.69
C GLU A 145 -0.98 -11.45 -4.85
N ARG A 146 -0.45 -10.46 -4.12
CA ARG A 146 0.77 -10.58 -3.30
C ARG A 146 0.50 -10.81 -1.81
N ARG A 147 -0.76 -11.03 -1.43
CA ARG A 147 -1.15 -11.13 -0.01
C ARG A 147 -0.36 -12.24 0.71
N GLY A 148 -0.08 -13.35 0.04
CA GLY A 148 0.68 -14.46 0.63
C GLY A 148 2.14 -14.09 0.89
N GLU A 149 2.76 -13.37 -0.05
CA GLU A 149 4.13 -12.86 0.03
C GLU A 149 4.25 -11.79 1.11
N ILE A 150 3.27 -10.87 1.20
CA ILE A 150 3.21 -9.84 2.25
C ILE A 150 3.18 -10.49 3.63
N LEU A 151 2.30 -11.48 3.84
CA LEU A 151 2.23 -12.22 5.11
C LEU A 151 3.54 -12.93 5.46
N ARG A 152 4.25 -13.46 4.45
CA ARG A 152 5.58 -14.07 4.67
C ARG A 152 6.65 -13.03 5.01
N ALA A 153 6.61 -11.85 4.39
CA ALA A 153 7.54 -10.77 4.68
C ALA A 153 7.36 -10.25 6.11
N ILE A 154 6.10 -10.05 6.54
CA ILE A 154 5.75 -9.69 7.93
C ILE A 154 6.32 -10.72 8.91
N ASN A 155 6.10 -12.01 8.66
CA ASN A 155 6.62 -13.08 9.52
C ASN A 155 8.16 -13.10 9.60
N VAL A 156 8.85 -12.63 8.57
CA VAL A 156 10.31 -12.52 8.62
C VAL A 156 10.70 -11.33 9.50
N ALA A 157 10.07 -10.17 9.33
CA ALA A 157 10.38 -8.98 10.12
C ALA A 157 10.00 -9.14 11.62
N ASP A 158 8.94 -9.89 11.92
CA ASP A 158 8.47 -10.15 13.28
C ASP A 158 8.01 -11.61 13.43
N GLU A 159 8.88 -12.45 14.00
CA GLU A 159 8.55 -13.86 14.27
C GLU A 159 7.50 -14.04 15.38
N GLU A 160 7.34 -13.06 16.28
CA GLU A 160 6.33 -13.10 17.34
C GLU A 160 4.93 -12.74 16.81
N TYR A 161 4.88 -12.10 15.64
CA TYR A 161 3.67 -11.61 15.01
C TYR A 161 3.46 -12.19 13.60
N THR A 162 2.66 -13.26 13.54
CA THR A 162 2.18 -13.83 12.27
C THR A 162 0.67 -13.68 12.17
N PRO A 163 0.16 -12.71 11.38
CA PRO A 163 -1.26 -12.61 11.15
C PRO A 163 -1.75 -13.91 10.47
N PRO A 164 -2.85 -14.52 10.93
CA PRO A 164 -3.42 -15.67 10.23
C PRO A 164 -3.78 -15.27 8.78
N ALA A 165 -3.83 -16.24 7.85
CA ALA A 165 -4.21 -15.95 6.47
C ALA A 165 -5.59 -15.23 6.34
N SER A 166 -6.49 -15.51 7.29
CA SER A 166 -7.81 -14.89 7.43
C SER A 166 -7.82 -13.54 8.14
N ALA A 167 -6.68 -13.05 8.64
CA ALA A 167 -6.56 -11.77 9.34
C ALA A 167 -7.14 -10.64 8.50
N ARG A 168 -7.87 -9.75 9.15
CA ARG A 168 -8.33 -8.52 8.51
C ARG A 168 -7.20 -7.51 8.59
N LEU A 169 -6.49 -7.38 7.48
CA LEU A 169 -5.45 -6.38 7.32
C LEU A 169 -6.03 -5.14 6.68
N LEU A 170 -5.59 -3.97 7.14
CA LEU A 170 -5.88 -2.69 6.49
C LEU A 170 -4.65 -2.19 5.74
N VAL A 171 -4.90 -1.53 4.61
CA VAL A 171 -3.88 -0.85 3.83
C VAL A 171 -3.68 0.55 4.42
N SER A 172 -2.50 0.80 4.94
CA SER A 172 -2.05 2.11 5.39
C SER A 172 -1.44 2.83 4.20
N ALA A 173 -2.17 3.81 3.66
CA ALA A 173 -1.76 4.59 2.50
C ALA A 173 -1.19 5.96 2.88
N THR A 174 -0.72 6.12 4.12
CA THR A 174 -0.19 7.40 4.66
C THR A 174 0.81 8.04 3.70
N ARG A 175 1.60 7.22 3.01
CA ARG A 175 2.41 7.59 1.86
C ARG A 175 1.91 6.83 0.64
N PRO A 176 1.43 7.50 -0.42
CA PRO A 176 0.89 6.82 -1.58
C PRO A 176 1.96 6.11 -2.43
N GLU A 177 3.25 6.49 -2.31
CA GLU A 177 4.37 5.76 -2.92
C GLU A 177 4.80 4.50 -2.17
N GLU A 178 4.45 4.39 -0.89
CA GLU A 178 4.91 3.32 0.01
C GLU A 178 3.78 2.94 0.96
N LEU A 179 3.10 1.84 0.60
CA LEU A 179 2.00 1.30 1.35
C LEU A 179 2.51 0.31 2.38
N SER A 180 1.90 0.26 3.54
CA SER A 180 2.05 -0.86 4.45
C SER A 180 0.69 -1.51 4.68
N VAL A 181 0.73 -2.74 5.19
CA VAL A 181 -0.44 -3.39 5.75
C VAL A 181 -0.29 -3.49 7.26
N GLU A 182 -1.38 -3.24 7.97
CA GLU A 182 -1.42 -3.25 9.43
C GLU A 182 -2.62 -4.08 9.88
N ASP A 183 -2.58 -4.56 11.12
CA ASP A 183 -3.75 -5.17 11.73
C ASP A 183 -4.88 -4.17 11.89
N GLU A 184 -6.12 -4.65 11.77
CA GLU A 184 -7.30 -3.77 11.89
C GLU A 184 -7.36 -3.04 13.24
N ASP A 185 -7.02 -3.73 14.33
CA ASP A 185 -7.08 -3.15 15.67
C ASP A 185 -6.00 -2.07 15.90
N GLU A 186 -4.78 -2.28 15.40
CA GLU A 186 -3.69 -1.31 15.50
C GLU A 186 -4.00 -0.07 14.67
N TRP A 187 -4.41 -0.27 13.41
CA TRP A 187 -4.77 0.82 12.51
C TRP A 187 -5.92 1.65 13.08
N MET A 188 -6.97 1.01 13.60
CA MET A 188 -8.12 1.68 14.21
C MET A 188 -7.74 2.44 15.48
N SER A 189 -6.79 1.91 16.26
CA SER A 189 -6.25 2.58 17.44
C SER A 189 -5.47 3.84 17.06
N ALA A 190 -4.64 3.77 16.01
CA ALA A 190 -3.90 4.91 15.48
C ALA A 190 -4.84 5.99 14.92
N LEU A 191 -5.89 5.61 14.17
CA LEU A 191 -6.90 6.55 13.69
C LEU A 191 -7.59 7.28 14.86
N ARG A 192 -7.99 6.54 15.90
CA ARG A 192 -8.64 7.12 17.08
C ARG A 192 -7.72 8.07 17.83
N TRP A 193 -6.47 7.66 18.06
CA TRP A 193 -5.48 8.50 18.74
C TRP A 193 -5.23 9.81 17.99
N ASN A 194 -5.13 9.77 16.66
CA ASN A 194 -4.98 10.99 15.85
C ASN A 194 -6.21 11.89 15.95
N TYR A 195 -7.41 11.31 15.82
CA TYR A 195 -8.66 12.06 15.94
C TYR A 195 -8.78 12.78 17.28
N GLU A 196 -8.49 12.11 18.40
CA GLU A 196 -8.59 12.68 19.75
C GLU A 196 -7.61 13.84 20.01
N ARG A 197 -6.47 13.87 19.30
CA ARG A 197 -5.46 14.93 19.43
C ARG A 197 -5.76 16.18 18.60
N GLU A 198 -6.57 16.03 17.57
CA GLU A 198 -6.94 17.11 16.66
C GLU A 198 -8.21 17.86 17.11
N GLN A 199 -8.88 17.39 18.18
CA GLN A 199 -10.00 18.05 18.85
C GLN A 199 -9.55 19.01 19.96
#